data_AF-A0A1F4F6U4-F1
#
_entry.id   AF-A0A1F4F6U4-F1
#
_cell.length_a   1.000
_cell.length_b   1.000
_cell.length_c   1.000
_cell.angle_alpha   90.00
_cell.angle_beta   90.00
_cell.angle_gamma   90.00
#
_symmetry.space_group_name_H-M   'P 1'
#
loop_
_entity.id
_entity.type
_entity.pdbx_description
1 polymer ?
#
loop_
_entity_poly.entity_id
_entity_poly.type
_entity_poly.pdbx_seq_one_letter_code
_entity_poly.pdbx_strand_id
1 'polypeptide(L)'
;MALALTLLLLDEAFEGLAPAVVKRFRDGVLKIEDPGISLLIAESHLINAARIADRLYAIDRGDEDRRKLRGFRRVECPHEESGRMVYRKQKDSDTWHFCSNCSKWPSTYYDEQYKEPPLGELCNECRAKAADGSCQKEFRISASACLQR
;
A
#
# COMPACT_ATOMS: atom_id res chain seq x y z
N MET A 1 -29.04 15.63 -23.43
CA MET A 1 -28.70 14.26 -22.96
C MET A 1 -27.20 14.21 -22.74
N ALA A 2 -26.76 14.27 -21.49
CA ALA A 2 -25.35 14.01 -21.18
C ALA A 2 -25.11 12.51 -21.35
N LEU A 3 -23.99 12.14 -21.97
CA LEU A 3 -23.55 10.74 -22.07
C LEU A 3 -23.36 10.23 -20.64
N ALA A 4 -24.26 9.35 -20.17
CA ALA A 4 -24.08 8.67 -18.91
C ALA A 4 -22.87 7.73 -19.07
N LEU A 5 -21.72 8.17 -18.59
CA LEU A 5 -20.49 7.38 -18.66
C LEU A 5 -20.65 6.21 -17.69
N THR A 6 -20.59 4.98 -18.19
CA THR A 6 -20.71 3.78 -17.35
C THR A 6 -19.38 3.10 -17.07
N LEU A 7 -18.35 3.41 -17.88
CA LEU A 7 -17.02 2.83 -17.77
C LEU A 7 -15.94 3.84 -18.14
N LEU A 8 -14.97 4.04 -17.25
CA LEU A 8 -13.75 4.79 -17.50
C LEU A 8 -12.56 3.82 -17.58
N LEU A 9 -11.80 3.89 -18.67
CA LEU A 9 -10.61 3.08 -18.92
C LEU A 9 -9.37 3.96 -18.84
N LEU A 10 -8.43 3.60 -17.98
CA LEU A 10 -7.20 4.35 -17.75
C LEU A 10 -5.99 3.45 -18.01
N ASP A 11 -5.12 3.83 -18.93
CA ASP A 11 -3.88 3.11 -19.24
C ASP A 11 -2.69 3.88 -18.67
N GLU A 12 -1.92 3.24 -17.78
CA GLU A 12 -0.74 3.81 -17.09
C GLU A 12 -0.96 5.19 -16.44
N ALA A 13 -2.18 5.44 -15.94
CA ALA A 13 -2.58 6.77 -15.48
C ALA A 13 -1.82 7.30 -14.25
N PHE A 14 -1.08 6.44 -13.54
CA PHE A 14 -0.30 6.84 -12.36
C PHE A 14 1.21 6.79 -12.57
N GLU A 15 1.68 6.59 -13.80
CA GLU A 15 3.10 6.69 -14.11
C GLU A 15 3.63 8.09 -13.77
N GLY A 16 4.76 8.15 -13.07
CA GLY A 16 5.39 9.42 -12.68
C GLY A 16 4.65 10.24 -11.62
N LEU A 17 3.49 9.79 -11.13
CA LEU A 17 2.76 10.49 -10.07
C LEU A 17 3.27 10.14 -8.68
N ALA A 18 3.35 11.15 -7.81
CA ALA A 18 3.68 10.96 -6.41
C ALA A 18 2.58 10.14 -5.70
N PRO A 19 2.92 9.26 -4.74
CA PRO A 19 1.94 8.42 -4.02
C PRO A 19 0.76 9.19 -3.40
N ALA A 20 1.02 10.40 -2.91
CA ALA A 20 -0.02 11.26 -2.33
C ALA A 20 -1.07 11.71 -3.35
N VAL A 21 -0.68 11.86 -4.63
CA VAL A 21 -1.57 12.25 -5.73
C VAL A 21 -2.46 11.08 -6.13
N VAL A 22 -1.89 9.87 -6.22
CA VAL A 22 -2.64 8.63 -6.51
C VAL A 22 -3.76 8.41 -5.48
N LYS A 23 -3.47 8.64 -4.19
CA LYS A 23 -4.47 8.55 -3.12
C LYS A 23 -5.58 9.59 -3.28
N ARG A 24 -5.23 10.85 -3.56
CA ARG A 24 -6.19 11.93 -3.80
C ARG A 24 -7.08 11.68 -5.02
N PHE A 25 -6.55 11.05 -6.07
CA PHE A 25 -7.31 10.67 -7.24
C PHE A 25 -8.40 9.65 -6.87
N ARG A 26 -8.04 8.56 -6.18
CA ARG A 26 -9.00 7.57 -5.68
C ARG A 26 -10.10 8.23 -4.85
N ASP A 27 -9.70 9.02 -3.85
CA ASP A 27 -10.65 9.70 -2.97
C ASP A 27 -11.55 10.69 -3.73
N GLY A 28 -11.05 11.27 -4.83
CA GLY A 28 -11.81 12.12 -5.74
C GLY A 28 -12.83 11.33 -6.56
N VAL A 29 -12.43 10.19 -7.11
CA VAL A 29 -13.33 9.29 -7.86
C VAL A 29 -14.43 8.74 -6.97
N LEU A 30 -14.10 8.32 -5.74
CA LEU A 30 -15.09 7.82 -4.76
C LEU A 30 -16.11 8.88 -4.31
N LYS A 31 -15.79 10.17 -4.45
CA LYS A 31 -16.69 11.28 -4.14
C LYS A 31 -17.64 11.65 -5.27
N ILE A 32 -17.45 11.08 -6.47
CA ILE A 32 -18.39 11.28 -7.57
C ILE A 32 -19.67 10.53 -7.18
N GLU A 33 -20.70 11.28 -6.79
CA GLU A 33 -21.99 10.80 -6.27
C GLU A 33 -22.84 10.02 -7.30
N ASP A 34 -22.29 9.71 -8.47
CA ASP A 34 -22.97 8.94 -9.51
C ASP A 34 -22.50 7.47 -9.49
N PRO A 35 -23.29 6.54 -8.92
CA PRO A 35 -22.95 5.13 -8.76
C PRO A 35 -22.88 4.35 -10.08
N GLY A 36 -23.02 5.01 -11.24
CA GLY A 36 -22.99 4.38 -12.56
C GLY A 36 -21.61 4.17 -13.19
N ILE A 37 -20.55 4.83 -12.68
CA ILE A 37 -19.23 4.81 -13.32
C ILE A 37 -18.36 3.68 -12.74
N SER A 38 -18.10 2.65 -13.55
CA SER A 38 -17.06 1.66 -13.27
C SER A 38 -15.69 2.18 -13.73
N LEU A 39 -14.63 1.92 -12.96
CA LEU A 39 -13.26 2.31 -13.31
C LEU A 39 -12.41 1.05 -13.56
N LEU A 40 -11.83 0.93 -14.76
CA LEU A 40 -10.86 -0.11 -15.07
C LEU A 40 -9.51 0.54 -15.41
N ILE A 41 -8.47 0.10 -14.71
CA ILE A 41 -7.14 0.70 -14.78
C ILE A 41 -6.14 -0.37 -15.16
N ALA A 42 -5.36 -0.13 -16.21
CA ALA A 42 -4.19 -0.90 -16.55
C ALA A 42 -2.95 -0.24 -15.93
N GLU A 43 -2.21 -0.99 -15.13
CA GLU A 43 -1.04 -0.52 -14.40
C GLU A 43 0.07 -1.55 -14.45
N SER A 44 1.28 -1.08 -14.78
CA SER A 44 2.51 -1.86 -14.69
C SER A 44 3.10 -1.84 -13.27
N HIS A 45 2.81 -0.78 -12.51
CA HIS A 45 3.29 -0.62 -11.14
C HIS A 45 2.31 -1.22 -10.13
N LEU A 46 2.55 -2.47 -9.73
CA LEU A 46 1.74 -3.22 -8.74
C LEU A 46 1.40 -2.44 -7.47
N ILE A 47 2.31 -1.62 -6.95
CA ILE A 47 2.10 -0.82 -5.74
C ILE A 47 1.02 0.25 -5.97
N ASN A 48 0.99 0.89 -7.15
CA ASN A 48 -0.02 1.87 -7.48
C ASN A 48 -1.37 1.19 -7.71
N ALA A 49 -1.37 0.09 -8.47
CA ALA A 49 -2.56 -0.71 -8.74
C ALA A 49 -3.23 -1.22 -7.45
N ALA A 50 -2.44 -1.73 -6.50
CA ALA A 50 -2.94 -2.24 -5.22
C ALA A 50 -3.50 -1.13 -4.29
N ARG A 51 -3.07 0.12 -4.46
CA ARG A 51 -3.57 1.24 -3.65
C ARG A 51 -4.93 1.75 -4.10
N ILE A 52 -5.25 1.62 -5.38
CA ILE A 52 -6.45 2.23 -5.97
C ILE A 52 -7.57 1.24 -6.24
N ALA A 53 -7.22 -0.04 -6.48
CA ALA A 53 -8.17 -1.00 -7.00
C ALA A 53 -8.87 -1.77 -5.88
N ASP A 54 -10.21 -1.83 -5.94
CA ASP A 54 -11.01 -2.75 -5.12
C ASP A 54 -10.75 -4.22 -5.52
N ARG A 55 -10.38 -4.43 -6.79
CA ARG A 55 -10.06 -5.74 -7.36
C ARG A 55 -8.85 -5.61 -8.25
N LEU A 56 -7.82 -6.39 -7.95
CA LEU A 56 -6.62 -6.45 -8.76
C LEU A 56 -6.63 -7.70 -9.64
N TYR A 57 -6.20 -7.54 -10.89
CA TYR A 57 -5.98 -8.64 -11.80
C TYR A 57 -4.58 -8.53 -12.39
N ALA A 58 -3.82 -9.63 -12.37
CA ALA A 58 -2.51 -9.72 -12.99
C ALA A 58 -2.63 -10.45 -14.32
N ILE A 59 -1.98 -9.90 -15.34
CA ILE A 59 -1.83 -10.49 -16.67
C ILE A 59 -0.35 -10.76 -16.87
N ASP A 60 -0.01 -12.03 -17.01
CA ASP A 60 1.32 -12.46 -17.44
C ASP A 60 1.21 -13.05 -18.85
N ARG A 61 2.07 -12.58 -19.77
CA ARG A 61 2.13 -13.08 -21.15
C ARG A 61 2.83 -14.45 -21.22
N GLY A 62 3.42 -14.90 -20.12
CA GLY A 62 4.17 -16.15 -20.01
C GLY A 62 5.52 -16.06 -20.70
N ASP A 63 6.49 -16.79 -20.15
CA ASP A 63 7.76 -17.02 -20.81
C ASP A 63 7.61 -18.13 -21.88
N GLU A 64 8.57 -18.30 -22.78
CA GLU A 64 8.55 -19.39 -23.78
C GLU A 64 8.53 -20.79 -23.11
N ASP A 65 8.87 -20.85 -21.82
CA ASP A 65 8.80 -22.05 -20.99
C ASP A 65 7.34 -22.36 -20.57
N ARG A 66 6.76 -23.36 -21.22
CA ARG A 66 5.35 -23.82 -21.09
C ARG A 66 4.90 -24.21 -19.66
N ARG A 67 5.77 -24.12 -18.66
CA ARG A 67 5.48 -24.43 -17.25
C ARG A 67 5.19 -23.22 -16.36
N LYS A 68 5.36 -21.98 -16.83
CA LYS A 68 4.97 -20.76 -16.09
C LYS A 68 3.70 -20.12 -16.67
N LEU A 69 2.61 -20.38 -15.96
CA LEU A 69 1.30 -19.72 -15.91
C LEU A 69 1.02 -18.61 -16.95
N ARG A 70 0.33 -18.96 -18.05
CA ARG A 70 -0.35 -18.01 -18.95
C ARG A 70 -1.72 -17.64 -18.39
N GLY A 71 -2.09 -16.35 -18.36
CA GLY A 71 -3.50 -15.93 -18.22
C GLY A 71 -3.81 -14.84 -17.19
N PHE A 72 -5.06 -14.37 -17.25
CA PHE A 72 -5.66 -13.36 -16.36
C PHE A 72 -6.03 -14.01 -15.03
N ARG A 73 -5.45 -13.54 -13.93
CA ARG A 73 -5.80 -14.01 -12.59
C ARG A 73 -6.17 -12.87 -11.67
N ARG A 74 -7.22 -13.10 -10.88
CA ARG A 74 -7.51 -12.25 -9.74
C ARG A 74 -6.35 -12.37 -8.74
N VAL A 75 -5.85 -11.23 -8.32
CA VAL A 75 -4.84 -11.12 -7.29
C VAL A 75 -5.54 -10.69 -6.01
N GLU A 76 -5.37 -11.47 -4.96
CA GLU A 76 -5.77 -11.06 -3.61
C GLU A 76 -4.63 -10.23 -3.03
N CYS A 77 -4.76 -8.91 -3.15
CA CYS A 77 -3.92 -8.00 -2.40
C CYS A 77 -4.57 -7.72 -1.05
N PRO A 78 -3.81 -7.72 0.05
CA PRO A 78 -4.29 -7.10 1.28
C PRO A 78 -4.66 -5.63 0.97
N HIS A 79 -5.91 -5.25 1.26
CA HIS A 79 -6.34 -3.85 1.17
C HIS A 79 -5.57 -3.01 2.20
N GLU A 80 -5.68 -1.67 2.10
CA GLU A 80 -4.90 -0.71 2.90
C GLU A 80 -4.98 -0.94 4.43
N GLU A 81 -5.97 -1.70 4.94
CA GLU A 81 -6.10 -2.06 6.36
C GLU A 81 -5.29 -3.30 6.78
N SER A 82 -4.72 -4.05 5.83
CA SER A 82 -3.78 -5.17 6.08
C SER A 82 -2.34 -4.78 5.71
N GLY A 83 -1.99 -3.51 5.87
CA GLY A 83 -0.60 -3.08 5.86
C GLY A 83 0.15 -3.67 7.06
N ARG A 84 1.38 -4.16 6.84
CA ARG A 84 2.23 -4.56 7.97
C ARG A 84 2.78 -3.29 8.62
N MET A 85 2.58 -3.19 9.92
CA MET A 85 3.11 -2.10 10.73
C MET A 85 4.64 -2.09 10.63
N VAL A 86 5.20 -0.91 10.35
CA VAL A 86 6.64 -0.74 10.19
C VAL A 86 7.26 -0.40 11.54
N TYR A 87 8.28 -1.18 11.93
CA TYR A 87 9.09 -0.94 13.10
C TYR A 87 10.50 -0.57 12.66
N ARG A 88 11.05 0.53 13.19
CA ARG A 88 12.42 0.99 12.91
C ARG A 88 13.23 1.10 14.20
N LYS A 89 14.51 0.79 14.10
CA LYS A 89 15.48 0.90 15.21
C LYS A 89 16.80 1.43 14.67
N GLN A 90 17.47 2.33 15.38
CA GLN A 90 18.84 2.72 15.02
C GLN A 90 19.78 1.55 15.24
N LYS A 91 20.79 1.35 14.38
CA LYS A 91 21.73 0.23 14.52
C LYS A 91 22.46 0.20 15.87
N ASP A 92 22.70 1.37 16.44
CA ASP A 92 23.38 1.54 17.72
C ASP A 92 22.42 1.56 18.93
N SER A 93 21.14 1.23 18.71
CA SER A 93 20.11 1.24 19.74
C SER A 93 19.36 -0.10 19.79
N ASP A 94 18.87 -0.46 20.97
CA ASP A 94 17.98 -1.61 21.17
C ASP A 94 16.50 -1.22 21.28
N THR A 95 16.17 0.04 20.98
CA THR A 95 14.79 0.55 21.09
C THR A 95 14.11 0.61 19.72
N TRP A 96 12.99 -0.12 19.59
CA TRP A 96 12.13 -0.09 18.43
C TRP A 96 11.11 1.04 18.49
N HIS A 97 10.94 1.72 17.36
CA HIS A 97 9.99 2.79 17.15
C HIS A 97 8.99 2.38 16.08
N PHE A 98 7.72 2.75 16.26
CA PHE A 98 6.66 2.45 15.29
C PHE A 98 5.80 3.67 14.91
N CYS A 99 6.01 4.80 15.57
CA CYS A 99 5.36 6.06 15.26
C CYS A 99 6.34 6.98 14.52
N SER A 100 6.01 7.40 13.30
CA SER A 100 6.86 8.32 12.53
C SER A 100 6.96 9.72 13.17
N ASN A 101 6.01 10.08 14.02
CA ASN A 101 6.04 11.31 14.81
C ASN A 101 6.73 11.17 16.19
N CYS A 102 7.48 10.09 16.43
CA CYS A 102 8.29 9.95 17.64
C CYS A 102 9.54 10.85 17.56
N SER A 103 9.93 11.44 18.68
CA SER A 103 11.10 12.33 18.77
C SER A 103 12.42 11.65 18.37
N LYS A 104 12.50 10.33 18.57
CA LYS A 104 13.67 9.49 18.25
C LYS A 104 13.47 8.64 16.99
N TRP A 105 12.47 8.95 16.17
CA TRP A 105 12.23 8.20 14.93
C TRP A 105 13.43 8.32 13.98
N PRO A 106 14.10 7.22 13.61
CA PRO A 106 15.27 7.30 12.76
C PRO A 106 14.89 7.48 11.28
N SER A 107 15.52 8.46 10.63
CA SER A 107 15.36 8.74 9.19
C SER A 107 16.51 8.21 8.33
N THR A 108 17.67 7.90 8.93
CA THR A 108 18.85 7.33 8.27
C THR A 108 19.49 6.26 9.17
N TYR A 109 20.25 5.34 8.55
CA TYR A 109 21.03 4.30 9.25
C TYR A 109 20.25 3.51 10.32
N TYR A 110 19.13 2.91 9.89
CA TYR A 110 18.25 2.12 10.75
C TYR A 110 18.04 0.71 10.19
N ASP A 111 17.67 -0.19 11.10
CA ASP A 111 17.09 -1.48 10.76
C ASP A 111 15.55 -1.34 10.75
N GLU A 112 14.91 -1.96 9.76
CA GLU A 112 13.47 -1.96 9.59
C GLU A 112 12.92 -3.39 9.60
N GLN A 113 11.83 -3.62 10.33
CA GLN A 113 11.13 -4.89 10.36
C GLN A 113 9.61 -4.73 10.40
N TYR A 114 8.92 -5.84 10.11
CA TYR A 114 7.46 -5.91 10.02
C TYR A 114 6.82 -6.80 11.09
N LYS A 115 7.65 -7.51 11.87
CA LYS A 115 7.20 -8.36 12.98
C LYS A 115 7.23 -7.54 14.26
N GLU A 116 6.20 -7.64 15.07
CA GLU A 116 6.14 -6.97 16.37
C GLU A 116 7.33 -7.42 17.25
N PRO A 117 8.22 -6.49 17.66
CA PRO A 117 9.29 -6.78 18.60
C PRO A 117 8.74 -7.11 20.00
N PRO A 118 9.54 -7.73 20.88
CA PRO A 118 9.16 -7.92 22.27
C PRO A 118 8.80 -6.59 22.94
N LEU A 119 7.74 -6.59 23.77
CA LEU A 119 7.21 -5.39 24.43
C LEU A 119 8.26 -4.58 25.21
N GLY A 120 9.29 -5.24 25.74
CA GLY A 120 10.37 -4.61 26.52
C GLY A 120 11.36 -3.78 25.70
N GLU A 121 11.37 -3.93 24.37
CA GLU A 121 12.26 -3.22 23.46
C GLU A 121 11.56 -2.04 22.75
N LEU A 122 10.27 -1.81 23.01
CA LEU A 122 9.51 -0.74 22.36
C LEU A 122 9.67 0.59 23.08
N CYS A 123 9.77 1.66 22.29
CA CYS A 123 9.84 3.02 22.81
C CYS A 123 8.59 3.41 23.61
N ASN A 124 8.78 3.87 24.85
CA ASN A 124 7.69 4.32 25.73
C ASN A 124 6.92 5.53 25.14
N GLU A 125 7.58 6.42 24.40
CA GLU A 125 6.92 7.56 23.75
C GLU A 125 5.94 7.09 22.66
N CYS A 126 6.35 6.10 21.86
CA CYS A 126 5.48 5.50 20.85
C CYS A 126 4.28 4.82 21.51
N ARG A 127 4.48 4.11 22.65
CA ARG A 127 3.39 3.48 23.41
C ARG A 127 2.39 4.49 23.97
N ALA A 128 2.86 5.58 24.55
CA ALA A 128 2.00 6.66 25.03
C ALA A 128 1.18 7.26 23.88
N LYS A 129 1.84 7.63 22.77
CA LYS A 129 1.17 8.16 21.57
C LYS A 129 0.18 7.18 20.94
N ALA A 130 0.43 5.87 21.04
CA ALA A 130 -0.48 4.85 20.57
C ALA A 130 -1.73 4.73 21.45
N ALA A 131 -1.57 4.82 22.78
CA ALA A 131 -2.68 4.81 23.72
C ALA A 131 -3.57 6.06 23.54
N ASP A 132 -2.95 7.21 23.26
CA ASP A 132 -3.65 8.48 23.04
C ASP A 132 -4.22 8.63 21.61
N GLY A 133 -3.96 7.67 20.70
CA GLY A 133 -4.38 7.74 19.30
C GLY A 133 -3.65 8.80 18.45
N SER A 134 -2.62 9.46 18.98
CA SER A 134 -1.84 10.51 18.30
C SER A 134 -0.66 9.96 17.49
N CYS A 135 -0.43 8.65 17.50
CA CYS A 135 0.66 8.00 16.78
C CYS A 135 0.41 7.96 15.26
N GLN A 136 1.34 8.52 14.48
CA GLN A 136 1.35 8.36 13.02
C GLN A 136 2.01 7.04 12.66
N LYS A 137 1.19 6.00 12.42
CA LYS A 137 1.67 4.66 12.05
C LYS A 137 1.99 4.61 10.56
N GLU A 138 3.20 4.19 10.21
CA GLU A 138 3.55 3.84 8.83
C GLU A 138 3.15 2.40 8.54
N PHE A 139 2.33 2.21 7.51
CA PHE A 139 1.98 0.91 6.97
C PHE A 139 2.66 0.74 5.61
N ARG A 140 3.44 -0.33 5.44
CA ARG A 140 3.98 -0.71 4.13
C ARG A 140 3.12 -1.81 3.54
N ILE A 141 2.56 -1.54 2.37
CA ILE A 141 2.00 -2.58 1.51
C ILE A 141 3.19 -3.32 0.92
N SER A 142 3.37 -4.56 1.34
CA SER A 142 4.37 -5.44 0.76
C SER A 142 3.88 -5.88 -0.62
N ALA A 143 4.58 -5.49 -1.69
CA ALA A 143 4.29 -5.97 -3.05
C ALA A 143 4.46 -7.50 -3.16
N SER A 144 5.33 -8.09 -2.34
CA SER A 144 5.47 -9.54 -2.21
C SER A 144 4.23 -10.20 -1.63
N ALA A 145 3.45 -9.55 -0.76
CA ALA A 145 2.18 -10.10 -0.28
C ALA A 145 1.09 -10.15 -1.37
N CYS A 146 1.15 -9.27 -2.38
CA CYS A 146 0.24 -9.30 -3.53
C CYS A 146 0.61 -10.37 -4.57
N LEU A 147 1.87 -10.80 -4.65
CA LEU A 147 2.33 -11.76 -5.67
C LEU A 147 2.62 -13.16 -5.11
N GLN A 148 2.54 -13.35 -3.80
CA GLN A 148 2.84 -14.64 -3.18
C GLN A 148 1.61 -15.54 -3.17
N ARG A 149 1.76 -16.65 -3.89
CA ARG A 149 1.01 -17.89 -3.68
C ARG A 149 1.16 -18.41 -2.26
#